data_AF-F3CGB8-F1
#
_entry.id   AF-F3CGB8-F1
#
_cell.length_a   1.000
_cell.length_b   1.000
_cell.length_c   1.000
_cell.angle_alpha   90.00
_cell.angle_beta   90.00
_cell.angle_gamma   90.00
#
_symmetry.space_group_name_H-M   'P 1'
#
loop_
_entity.id
_entity.type
_entity.pdbx_description
1 polymer ?
#
loop_
_entity_poly.entity_id
_entity_poly.type
_entity_poly.pdbx_seq_one_letter_code
_entity_poly.pdbx_strand_id
1 'polypeptide(L)' 'NRNRELEIWNEMARPDAPGEHIVLLGNVFDGNGHLIRDAYLEFWQADHQGAYHSEFDPERPFNGFGRTATTDDGQWILKT' A
#
# COMPACT_ATOMS: atom_id res chain seq x y z
N ASN A 1 -1.98 -13.31 -20.30
CA ASN A 1 -1.75 -12.65 -19.00
C ASN A 1 -0.53 -11.75 -19.19
N ARG A 2 -0.71 -10.44 -19.33
CA ARG A 2 0.39 -9.51 -19.63
C ARG A 2 1.07 -9.22 -18.29
N ASN A 3 2.31 -9.68 -18.11
CA ASN A 3 3.11 -9.29 -16.95
C ASN A 3 3.19 -7.77 -16.92
N ARG A 4 2.97 -7.16 -15.75
CA ARG A 4 3.22 -5.73 -15.59
C ARG A 4 4.72 -5.50 -15.65
N GLU A 5 5.14 -4.50 -16.41
CA GLU A 5 6.53 -4.07 -16.45
C GLU A 5 6.93 -3.34 -15.14
N LEU A 6 5.94 -2.79 -14.43
CA LEU A 6 6.12 -2.09 -13.16
C LEU A 6 5.36 -2.80 -12.04
N GLU A 7 6.09 -3.14 -10.98
CA GLU A 7 5.52 -3.64 -9.74
C GLU A 7 4.90 -2.50 -8.91
N ILE A 8 3.76 -2.78 -8.28
CA ILE A 8 3.11 -1.84 -7.35
C ILE A 8 3.49 -2.25 -5.93
N TRP A 9 4.17 -1.34 -5.24
CA TRP A 9 4.66 -1.54 -3.89
C TRP A 9 3.84 -0.77 -2.86
N ASN A 10 4.45 -0.52 -1.71
CA ASN A 10 3.82 0.07 -0.54
C ASN A 10 3.94 1.60 -0.48
N GLU A 11 4.29 2.24 -1.59
CA GLU A 11 4.36 3.69 -1.73
C GLU A 11 3.25 4.15 -2.70
N MET A 12 2.16 4.65 -2.14
CA MET A 12 0.98 5.11 -2.88
C MET A 12 1.06 6.60 -3.19
N ALA A 13 1.71 7.38 -2.33
CA ALA A 13 1.96 8.81 -2.50
C ALA A 13 3.47 9.08 -2.59
N ARG A 14 3.89 9.69 -3.70
CA ARG A 14 5.24 10.25 -3.85
C ARG A 14 5.35 11.60 -3.15
N PRO A 15 6.55 12.10 -2.80
CA PRO A 15 6.72 13.35 -2.06
C PRO A 15 6.02 14.59 -2.64
N ASP A 16 5.74 14.61 -3.95
CA ASP A 16 5.03 15.68 -4.66
C ASP A 16 3.50 15.53 -4.66
N ALA A 17 2.96 14.45 -4.08
CA ALA A 17 1.52 14.23 -3.96
C ALA A 17 0.87 15.26 -3.02
N PRO A 18 -0.25 15.87 -3.41
CA PRO A 18 -1.04 16.72 -2.52
C PRO A 18 -1.75 15.90 -1.44
N GLY A 19 -1.93 16.50 -0.26
CA GLY A 19 -2.54 15.86 0.90
C GLY A 19 -1.57 15.81 2.10
N GLU A 20 -2.07 15.29 3.22
CA GLU A 20 -1.22 14.98 4.37
C GLU A 20 -0.57 13.62 4.16
N HIS A 21 0.77 13.60 4.15
CA HIS A 21 1.54 12.37 4.00
C HIS A 21 1.56 11.61 5.31
N ILE A 22 1.13 10.36 5.28
CA ILE A 22 1.05 9.51 6.46
C ILE A 22 1.70 8.15 6.21
N VAL A 23 2.09 7.49 7.31
CA VAL A 23 2.56 6.11 7.29
C VAL A 23 1.56 5.26 8.06
N LEU A 24 0.98 4.27 7.38
CA LEU A 24 0.21 3.22 8.03
C LEU A 24 1.14 2.04 8.30
N LEU A 25 1.04 1.47 9.50
CA LEU A 25 1.78 0.29 9.90
C LEU A 25 0.92 -0.60 10.78
N GLY A 26 1.22 -1.89 10.80
CA GLY A 26 0.48 -2.82 11.64
C GLY A 26 1.03 -4.24 11.59
N ASN A 27 0.34 -5.13 12.27
CA ASN A 27 0.65 -6.55 12.33
C ASN A 27 -0.60 -7.37 11.95
N VAL A 28 -0.40 -8.60 11.52
CA VAL A 28 -1.47 -9.58 11.31
C VAL A 28 -1.31 -10.69 12.34
N PHE A 29 -2.40 -11.08 13.00
CA PHE A 29 -2.41 -12.13 14.02
C PHE A 29 -3.32 -13.30 13.60
N ASP A 30 -2.92 -14.52 13.93
CA ASP A 30 -3.79 -15.71 13.80
C ASP A 30 -4.80 -15.80 14.97
N GLY A 31 -5.67 -16.82 14.95
CA GLY A 31 -6.68 -17.03 15.98
C GLY A 31 -6.14 -17.33 17.39
N ASN A 32 -4.83 -17.63 17.52
CA ASN A 32 -4.16 -17.87 18.80
C ASN A 32 -3.36 -16.64 19.27
N GLY A 33 -3.35 -15.55 18.50
CA GLY A 33 -2.58 -14.34 18.80
C GLY A 33 -1.11 -14.41 18.38
N HIS A 34 -0.72 -15.35 17.53
CA HIS A 34 0.63 -15.38 16.95
C HIS A 34 0.72 -14.47 15.73
N LEU A 35 1.89 -13.86 15.52
CA LEU A 35 2.18 -13.05 14.34
C LEU A 35 2.20 -13.91 13.06
N ILE A 36 1.49 -13.46 12.04
CA ILE A 36 1.60 -13.96 10.68
C ILE A 36 2.72 -13.16 9.98
N ARG A 37 3.79 -13.84 9.56
CA ARG A 37 5.00 -13.23 8.97
C ARG A 37 5.09 -13.41 7.45
N ASP A 38 4.09 -14.03 6.84
CA ASP A 38 3.96 -14.29 5.41
C ASP A 38 2.67 -13.69 4.81
N ALA A 39 2.05 -12.73 5.50
CA ALA A 39 0.85 -12.06 5.01
C ALA A 39 1.18 -11.12 3.86
N TYR A 40 0.34 -11.15 2.82
CA TYR A 40 0.32 -10.19 1.72
C TYR A 40 -0.95 -9.34 1.81
N LEU A 41 -0.80 -8.02 1.77
CA LEU A 41 -1.89 -7.08 1.94
C LEU A 41 -2.00 -6.15 0.73
N GLU A 42 -3.25 -5.93 0.29
CA GLU A 42 -3.58 -4.96 -0.74
C GLU A 42 -4.45 -3.85 -0.13
N PHE A 43 -4.15 -2.60 -0.51
CA PHE A 43 -4.84 -1.41 -0.05
C PHE A 43 -5.49 -0.69 -1.23
N TRP A 44 -6.68 -0.14 -0.99
CA TRP A 44 -7.43 0.65 -1.96
C TRP A 44 -8.05 1.87 -1.27
N GLN A 45 -7.74 3.08 -1.73
CA GLN A 45 -8.25 4.31 -1.13
C GLN A 45 -8.44 5.43 -2.15
N ALA A 46 -9.18 6.47 -1.74
CA ALA A 46 -9.32 7.71 -2.48
C ALA A 46 -8.13 8.66 -2.24
N ASP A 47 -7.95 9.65 -3.10
CA ASP A 47 -6.98 10.72 -2.89
C ASP A 47 -7.45 11.76 -1.84
N HIS A 48 -6.62 12.80 -1.64
CA HIS A 48 -6.90 13.91 -0.71
C HIS A 48 -8.20 14.69 -0.99
N GLN A 49 -8.83 14.54 -2.17
CA GLN A 49 -10.11 15.15 -2.53
C GLN A 49 -11.28 14.15 -2.47
N GLY A 50 -11.01 12.91 -2.08
CA GLY A 50 -12.01 11.84 -2.06
C GLY A 50 -12.26 11.21 -3.44
N ALA A 51 -11.39 11.41 -4.42
CA ALA A 51 -11.50 10.79 -5.74
C ALA A 51 -10.73 9.46 -5.83
N TYR A 52 -11.37 8.45 -6.44
CA TYR A 52 -10.76 7.12 -6.65
C TYR A 52 -10.12 7.00 -8.04
N HIS A 53 -8.86 6.56 -8.08
CA HIS A 53 -8.06 6.41 -9.31
C HIS A 53 -7.94 4.94 -9.73
N SER A 54 -8.88 4.43 -10.54
CA SER A 54 -8.99 2.99 -10.89
C SER A 54 -7.86 2.45 -11.76
N GLU A 55 -7.13 3.32 -12.45
CA GLU A 55 -6.01 2.96 -13.31
C GLU A 55 -4.70 3.37 -12.65
N PHE A 56 -3.74 2.43 -12.60
CA PHE A 56 -2.40 2.74 -12.14
C PHE A 56 -1.65 3.51 -13.22
N ASP A 57 -1.01 4.60 -12.81
CA ASP A 57 -0.28 5.51 -13.68
C ASP A 57 1.05 5.89 -12.99
N PRO A 58 2.21 5.46 -13.51
CA PRO A 58 3.50 5.78 -12.91
C PRO A 58 3.82 7.28 -12.95
N GLU A 59 3.18 8.06 -13.81
CA GLU A 59 3.38 9.51 -13.87
C GLU A 59 2.56 10.24 -12.79
N ARG A 60 1.52 9.62 -12.22
CA ARG A 60 0.72 10.24 -11.16
C ARG A 60 1.46 10.25 -9.82
N PRO A 61 1.44 11.38 -9.10
CA PRO A 61 2.07 11.46 -7.79
C PRO A 61 1.37 10.61 -6.73
N PHE A 62 0.08 10.32 -6.92
CA PHE A 62 -0.70 9.42 -6.09
C PHE A 62 -1.37 8.32 -6.94
N ASN A 63 -1.29 7.07 -6.47
CA ASN A 63 -2.05 5.95 -6.99
C ASN A 63 -2.91 5.34 -5.89
N GLY A 64 -4.20 5.09 -6.18
CA GLY A 64 -5.18 4.62 -5.20
C GLY A 64 -5.00 3.17 -4.74
N PHE A 65 -4.07 2.43 -5.35
CA PHE A 65 -3.79 1.03 -5.05
C PHE A 65 -2.34 0.81 -4.63
N GLY A 66 -2.13 0.07 -3.54
CA GLY A 66 -0.81 -0.25 -3.00
C GLY A 66 -0.77 -1.66 -2.45
N ARG A 67 0.45 -2.23 -2.37
CA ARG A 67 0.65 -3.59 -1.87
C ARG A 67 1.83 -3.64 -0.92
N THR A 68 1.73 -4.44 0.13
CA THR A 68 2.79 -4.63 1.11
C THR A 68 2.75 -6.04 1.67
N ALA A 69 3.79 -6.43 2.38
CA ALA A 69 3.86 -7.71 3.07
C ALA A 69 4.37 -7.51 4.49
N THR A 70 4.05 -8.44 5.37
CA THR A 70 4.70 -8.50 6.68
C THR A 70 6.16 -8.90 6.53
N THR A 71 7.05 -8.30 7.32
CA THR A 71 8.48 -8.69 7.34
C THR A 71 8.75 -9.78 8.39
N ASP A 72 10.02 -10.13 8.59
CA ASP A 72 10.46 -11.06 9.64
C ASP A 72 10.07 -10.60 11.04
N ASP A 73 9.78 -9.31 11.27
CA ASP A 73 9.24 -8.77 12.53
C ASP A 73 7.71 -8.84 12.62
N GLY A 74 7.03 -9.26 11.55
CA GLY A 74 5.58 -9.41 11.45
C GLY A 74 4.86 -8.10 11.18
N GLN A 75 5.59 -7.00 10.96
CA GLN A 75 5.05 -5.68 10.67
C GLN A 75 4.93 -5.47 9.16
N TRP A 76 3.85 -4.84 8.72
CA TRP A 76 3.71 -4.27 7.39
C TRP A 76 3.73 -2.74 7.48
N ILE A 77 4.18 -2.08 6.40
CA ILE A 77 4.23 -0.61 6.29
C ILE A 77 3.65 -0.19 4.93
N LEU A 78 2.92 0.92 4.90
CA LEU A 78 2.39 1.60 3.72
C LEU A 78 2.58 3.12 3.84
N LYS A 79 3.13 3.77 2.81
CA LYS A 79 3.26 5.22 2.70
C LYS A 79 2.19 5.75 1.75
N THR A 80 1.41 6.74 2.19
CA THR A 80 0.28 7.26 1.42
C THR A 80 -0.05 8.70 1.74
#